data_AF-A0A4R6LE66-F1
#
_entry.id   AF-A0A4R6LE66-F1
#
_cell.length_a   1.000
_cell.length_b   1.000
_cell.length_c   1.000
_cell.angle_alpha   90.00
_cell.angle_beta   90.00
_cell.angle_gamma   90.00
#
_symmetry.space_group_name_H-M   'P 1'
#
loop_
_entity.id
_entity.type
_entity.pdbx_description
1 polymer ?
#
loop_
_entity_poly.entity_id
_entity_poly.type
_entity_poly.pdbx_seq_one_letter_code
_entity_poly.pdbx_strand_id
1 'polypeptide(L)'
;MENVKPELFPKNGEVTFIMPSTNAIGALKSAGVNRKLTVSYMEKSEWIAKKDEPVECFFLGFKEATDAKGGTYFMAKLHDGEKAFLAGQTVLIQALMNTKIGQGVSIKCTGSSKTTGGNDIPLFDVDELNINIFDANNEE
;
A
#
# COMPACT_ATOMS: atom_id res chain seq x y z
N MET A 1 -31.96 -25.50 27.90
CA MET A 1 -30.77 -25.31 27.05
C MET A 1 -29.78 -24.48 27.85
N GLU A 2 -28.75 -25.11 28.39
CA GLU A 2 -27.73 -24.42 29.18
C GLU A 2 -26.87 -23.54 28.27
N ASN A 3 -26.67 -22.28 28.69
CA ASN A 3 -25.79 -21.33 28.04
C ASN A 3 -24.33 -21.76 28.29
N VAL A 4 -23.73 -22.46 27.33
CA VAL A 4 -22.30 -22.79 27.35
C VAL A 4 -21.52 -21.50 27.08
N LYS A 5 -20.90 -20.93 28.12
CA LYS A 5 -19.94 -19.82 27.95
C LYS A 5 -18.69 -20.36 27.25
N PRO A 6 -18.13 -19.64 26.26
CA PRO A 6 -16.88 -20.05 25.64
C PRO A 6 -15.74 -19.91 26.67
N GLU A 7 -15.27 -21.02 27.20
CA GLU A 7 -14.06 -21.08 28.02
C GLU A 7 -12.84 -21.19 27.10
N LEU A 8 -11.87 -20.29 27.30
CA LEU A 8 -10.59 -20.31 26.62
C LEU A 8 -9.71 -21.39 27.26
N PHE A 9 -9.41 -22.45 26.51
CA PHE A 9 -8.49 -23.51 26.95
C PHE A 9 -7.11 -23.31 26.31
N PRO A 10 -6.11 -22.74 27.01
CA PRO A 10 -4.74 -22.76 26.52
C PRO A 10 -4.17 -24.18 26.63
N LYS A 11 -4.21 -24.94 25.53
CA LYS A 11 -3.39 -26.14 25.38
C LYS A 11 -1.94 -25.71 25.14
N ASN A 12 -1.14 -25.60 26.21
CA ASN A 12 0.32 -25.48 26.20
C ASN A 12 0.93 -24.07 25.98
N GLY A 13 0.41 -23.02 26.59
CA GLY A 13 1.11 -21.73 26.59
C GLY A 13 0.41 -20.65 27.41
N GLU A 14 1.20 -19.79 28.06
CA GLU A 14 0.70 -18.59 28.74
C GLU A 14 0.16 -17.61 27.68
N VAL A 15 -1.10 -17.20 27.79
CA VAL A 15 -1.71 -16.23 26.88
C VAL A 15 -1.64 -14.85 27.53
N THR A 16 -0.66 -14.05 27.11
CA THR A 16 -0.50 -12.67 27.57
C THR A 16 -1.42 -11.75 26.78
N PHE A 17 -2.39 -11.13 27.45
CA PHE A 17 -3.18 -10.05 26.88
C PHE A 17 -2.49 -8.72 27.16
N ILE A 18 -2.17 -7.97 26.09
CA ILE A 18 -1.72 -6.60 26.23
C ILE A 18 -2.95 -5.72 26.33
N MET A 19 -3.21 -5.18 27.52
CA MET A 19 -4.28 -4.21 27.72
C MET A 19 -3.80 -2.83 27.26
N PRO A 20 -4.50 -2.17 26.31
CA PRO A 20 -4.19 -0.78 25.98
C PRO A 20 -4.53 0.13 27.17
N SER A 21 -3.76 1.20 27.34
CA SER A 21 -3.98 2.16 28.43
C SER A 21 -5.33 2.88 28.29
N THR A 22 -5.87 3.37 29.41
CA THR A 22 -7.13 4.14 29.44
C THR A 22 -7.08 5.35 28.51
N ASN A 23 -5.90 5.97 28.36
CA ASN A 23 -5.69 7.09 27.44
C ASN A 23 -5.80 6.66 25.97
N ALA A 24 -5.23 5.51 25.60
CA ALA A 24 -5.34 4.98 24.24
C ALA A 24 -6.79 4.63 23.88
N ILE A 25 -7.56 4.09 24.83
CA ILE A 25 -8.99 3.80 24.66
C ILE A 25 -9.79 5.10 24.51
N GLY A 26 -9.49 6.13 25.31
CA GLY A 26 -10.11 7.45 25.21
C GLY A 26 -9.85 8.10 23.85
N ALA A 27 -8.59 8.11 23.42
CA ALA A 27 -8.17 8.61 22.12
C ALA A 27 -8.87 7.89 20.96
N LEU A 28 -9.00 6.57 21.05
CA LEU A 28 -9.72 5.75 20.05
C LEU A 28 -11.21 6.11 19.98
N LYS A 29 -11.87 6.35 21.11
CA LYS A 29 -13.29 6.76 21.13
C LYS A 29 -13.51 8.16 20.57
N SER A 30 -12.54 9.05 20.73
CA SER A 30 -12.55 10.39 20.13
C SER A 30 -12.02 10.44 18.70
N ALA A 31 -11.47 9.33 18.19
CA ALA A 31 -10.95 9.27 16.84
C ALA A 31 -12.13 9.37 15.86
N GLY A 32 -12.22 10.49 15.15
CA GLY A 32 -13.16 10.62 14.03
C GLY A 32 -12.83 9.60 12.95
N VAL A 33 -13.86 9.02 12.33
CA VAL A 33 -13.70 8.16 11.14
C VAL A 33 -13.41 9.05 9.92
N ASN A 34 -12.28 9.76 9.95
CA ASN A 34 -11.93 10.72 8.89
C ASN A 34 -11.32 10.04 7.66
N ARG A 35 -10.92 8.77 7.76
CA ARG A 35 -10.29 8.05 6.65
C ARG A 35 -10.81 6.60 6.57
N LYS A 36 -11.76 6.36 5.66
CA LYS A 36 -11.91 5.03 5.07
C LYS A 36 -10.69 4.81 4.18
N LEU A 37 -9.84 3.85 4.53
CA LEU A 37 -8.81 3.30 3.65
C LEU A 37 -9.50 2.51 2.52
N THR A 38 -10.28 3.18 1.67
CA THR A 38 -10.64 2.64 0.37
C THR A 38 -9.40 2.76 -0.50
N VAL A 39 -8.59 1.71 -0.46
CA VAL A 39 -7.41 1.59 -1.31
C VAL A 39 -7.91 1.25 -2.71
N SER A 40 -7.92 2.23 -3.61
CA SER A 40 -8.25 1.99 -5.01
C SER A 40 -7.08 1.28 -5.69
N TYR A 41 -7.37 0.22 -6.45
CA TYR A 41 -6.39 -0.35 -7.36
C TYR A 41 -6.32 0.52 -8.61
N MET A 42 -5.13 0.99 -8.96
CA MET A 42 -4.96 1.82 -10.15
C MET A 42 -4.75 0.93 -11.37
N GLU A 43 -5.75 0.92 -12.24
CA GLU A 43 -5.77 0.08 -13.43
C GLU A 43 -4.81 0.60 -14.51
N LYS A 44 -4.46 -0.29 -15.45
CA LYS A 44 -3.59 0.07 -16.59
C LYS A 44 -4.22 1.17 -17.47
N SER A 45 -5.54 1.10 -17.65
CA SER A 45 -6.34 2.08 -18.39
C SER A 45 -6.24 3.48 -17.78
N GLU A 46 -6.27 3.57 -16.46
CA GLU A 46 -6.15 4.84 -15.74
C GLU A 46 -4.75 5.46 -15.88
N TRP A 47 -3.70 4.63 -15.83
CA TRP A 47 -2.33 5.10 -16.09
C TRP A 47 -2.16 5.62 -17.52
N ILE A 48 -2.76 4.96 -18.50
CA ILE A 48 -2.70 5.38 -19.91
C ILE A 48 -3.55 6.64 -20.13
N ALA A 49 -4.67 6.80 -19.44
CA ALA A 49 -5.49 8.01 -19.51
C ALA A 49 -4.72 9.24 -18.98
N LYS A 50 -3.85 9.04 -17.99
CA LYS A 50 -2.95 10.06 -17.42
C LYS A 50 -1.57 10.07 -18.08
N LYS A 51 -1.51 9.77 -19.38
CA LYS A 51 -0.25 9.78 -20.11
C LYS A 51 0.39 11.16 -20.01
N ASP A 52 1.70 11.16 -19.77
CA ASP A 52 2.53 12.34 -19.63
C ASP A 52 2.24 13.25 -18.41
N GLU A 53 1.31 12.86 -17.54
CA GLU A 53 1.05 13.53 -16.27
C GLU A 53 1.84 12.85 -15.14
N PRO A 54 2.70 13.58 -14.41
CA PRO A 54 3.39 13.03 -13.26
C PRO A 54 2.42 12.85 -12.08
N VAL A 55 2.45 11.68 -11.46
CA VAL A 55 1.76 11.38 -10.21
C VAL A 55 2.78 11.39 -9.08
N GLU A 56 2.77 12.46 -8.30
CA GLU A 56 3.60 12.60 -7.11
C GLU A 56 2.95 11.84 -5.95
N CYS A 57 3.69 10.91 -5.35
CA CYS A 57 3.20 10.12 -4.23
C CYS A 57 4.35 9.57 -3.38
N PHE A 58 4.03 9.10 -2.18
CA PHE A 58 4.98 8.41 -1.32
C PHE A 58 4.91 6.90 -1.53
N PHE A 59 6.07 6.27 -1.65
CA PHE A 59 6.18 4.82 -1.68
C PHE A 59 6.11 4.23 -0.27
N LEU A 60 5.11 3.39 0.00
CA LEU A 60 4.84 2.80 1.33
C LEU A 60 5.18 1.30 1.41
N GLY A 61 6.01 0.83 0.50
CA GLY A 61 6.45 -0.57 0.41
C GLY A 61 5.57 -1.45 -0.47
N PHE A 62 5.87 -2.74 -0.49
CA PHE A 62 5.13 -3.72 -1.27
C PHE A 62 4.12 -4.50 -0.43
N LYS A 63 3.08 -5.00 -1.10
CA LYS A 63 2.15 -6.00 -0.59
C LYS A 63 2.19 -7.20 -1.51
N GLU A 64 2.37 -8.38 -0.93
CA GLU A 64 2.27 -9.64 -1.65
C GLU A 64 0.80 -10.01 -1.85
N ALA A 65 0.48 -10.52 -3.04
CA ALA A 65 -0.83 -11.07 -3.37
C ALA A 65 -0.67 -12.33 -4.21
N THR A 66 -1.69 -13.19 -4.12
CA THR A 66 -1.73 -14.45 -4.85
C THR A 66 -2.84 -14.36 -5.89
N ASP A 67 -2.54 -14.76 -7.12
CA ASP A 67 -3.54 -14.88 -8.17
C ASP A 67 -4.39 -16.16 -8.00
N ALA A 68 -5.44 -16.29 -8.81
CA ALA A 68 -6.32 -17.46 -8.78
C ALA A 68 -5.62 -18.79 -9.18
N LYS A 69 -4.38 -18.73 -9.69
CA LYS A 69 -3.57 -19.87 -10.12
C LYS A 69 -2.46 -20.20 -9.11
N GLY A 70 -2.38 -19.50 -7.97
CA GLY A 70 -1.34 -19.68 -6.96
C GLY A 70 -0.03 -18.93 -7.26
N GLY A 71 0.02 -18.14 -8.34
CA GLY A 71 1.13 -17.27 -8.68
C GLY A 71 1.21 -16.09 -7.72
N THR A 72 2.37 -15.90 -7.11
CA THR A 72 2.64 -14.79 -6.20
C THR A 72 3.11 -13.57 -7.00
N TYR A 73 2.50 -12.42 -6.76
CA TYR A 73 2.90 -11.15 -7.33
C TYR A 73 2.92 -10.05 -6.27
N PHE A 74 3.71 -9.02 -6.52
CA PHE A 74 3.80 -7.85 -5.64
C PHE A 74 2.89 -6.74 -6.14
N MET A 75 2.46 -5.87 -5.23
CA MET A 75 1.80 -4.62 -5.54
C MET A 75 2.48 -3.51 -4.75
N ALA A 76 2.78 -2.39 -5.40
CA ALA A 76 3.28 -1.19 -4.73
C ALA A 76 2.15 -0.50 -3.97
N LYS A 77 2.39 -0.16 -2.70
CA LYS A 77 1.52 0.73 -1.91
C LYS A 77 1.99 2.15 -2.09
N LEU A 78 1.11 3.01 -2.58
CA LEU A 78 1.40 4.41 -2.89
C LEU A 78 0.40 5.33 -2.19
N HIS A 79 0.81 6.56 -1.91
CA HIS A 79 -0.05 7.55 -1.27
C HIS A 79 0.24 8.96 -1.79
N ASP A 80 -0.73 9.60 -2.45
CA ASP A 80 -0.57 10.93 -3.08
C ASP A 80 -0.79 12.11 -2.12
N GLY A 81 -1.10 11.83 -0.85
CA GLY A 81 -1.40 12.83 0.18
C GLY A 81 -2.89 12.87 0.53
N GLU A 82 -3.75 12.59 -0.45
CA GLU A 82 -5.20 12.52 -0.27
C GLU A 82 -5.69 11.09 -0.07
N LYS A 83 -5.20 10.16 -0.90
CA LYS A 83 -5.62 8.76 -0.92
C LYS A 83 -4.45 7.79 -1.01
N ALA A 84 -4.69 6.61 -0.44
CA ALA A 84 -3.84 5.44 -0.64
C ALA A 84 -4.33 4.65 -1.86
N PHE A 85 -3.42 4.15 -2.69
CA PHE A 85 -3.73 3.32 -3.84
C PHE A 85 -2.69 2.21 -4.03
N LEU A 86 -3.08 1.17 -4.76
CA LEU A 86 -2.22 0.04 -5.11
C LEU A 86 -1.94 0.02 -6.60
N ALA A 87 -0.71 -0.33 -6.98
CA ALA A 87 -0.31 -0.52 -8.36
C ALA A 87 0.40 -1.88 -8.53
N GLY A 88 -0.14 -2.73 -9.41
CA GLY A 88 0.32 -4.10 -9.64
C GLY A 88 1.10 -4.29 -10.94
N GLN A 89 1.42 -3.21 -11.66
CA GLN A 89 2.12 -3.28 -12.94
C GLN A 89 3.59 -3.67 -12.72
N THR A 90 4.03 -4.78 -13.34
CA THR A 90 5.37 -5.35 -13.14
C THR A 90 6.50 -4.36 -13.36
N VAL A 91 6.42 -3.53 -14.40
CA VAL A 91 7.45 -2.52 -14.73
C VAL A 91 7.57 -1.47 -13.62
N LEU A 92 6.44 -1.00 -13.09
CA LEU A 92 6.41 -0.04 -11.99
C LEU A 92 6.97 -0.64 -10.70
N ILE A 93 6.58 -1.88 -10.39
CA ILE A 93 7.11 -2.60 -9.24
C ILE A 93 8.63 -2.72 -9.34
N GLN A 94 9.14 -3.10 -10.52
CA GLN A 94 10.57 -3.24 -10.77
C GLN A 94 11.32 -1.91 -10.58
N ALA A 95 10.75 -0.80 -11.05
CA ALA A 95 11.31 0.54 -10.87
C ALA A 95 11.41 0.93 -9.38
N LEU A 96 10.40 0.55 -8.57
CA LEU A 96 10.33 0.88 -7.15
C LEU A 96 11.08 -0.10 -6.24
N MET A 97 11.65 -1.21 -6.74
CA MET A 97 12.27 -2.24 -5.89
C MET A 97 13.43 -1.72 -5.05
N ASN A 98 14.17 -0.72 -5.55
CA ASN A 98 15.32 -0.14 -4.86
C ASN A 98 14.96 1.13 -4.09
N THR A 99 13.73 1.61 -4.21
CA THR A 99 13.28 2.84 -3.55
C THR A 99 13.03 2.59 -2.07
N LYS A 100 13.48 3.51 -1.22
CA LYS A 100 13.28 3.41 0.23
C LYS A 100 11.80 3.57 0.58
N ILE A 101 11.35 2.82 1.58
CA ILE A 101 10.02 3.02 2.16
C ILE A 101 9.95 4.45 2.73
N GLY A 102 8.88 5.15 2.41
CA GLY A 102 8.62 6.55 2.74
C GLY A 102 9.16 7.57 1.74
N GLN A 103 9.92 7.14 0.73
CA GLN A 103 10.46 8.04 -0.28
C GLN A 103 9.34 8.66 -1.13
N GLY A 104 9.41 9.97 -1.36
CA GLY A 104 8.60 10.63 -2.38
C GLY A 104 9.06 10.22 -3.77
N VAL A 105 8.12 9.88 -4.64
CA VAL A 105 8.38 9.49 -6.03
C VAL A 105 7.42 10.23 -6.96
N SER A 106 7.92 10.60 -8.13
CA SER A 106 7.12 11.10 -9.25
C SER A 106 7.02 9.99 -10.29
N ILE A 107 5.82 9.46 -10.50
CA ILE A 107 5.57 8.38 -11.45
C ILE A 107 4.88 8.96 -12.67
N LYS A 108 5.52 8.87 -13.84
CA LYS A 108 4.97 9.34 -15.11
C LYS A 108 4.75 8.18 -16.06
N CYS A 109 3.54 8.01 -16.57
CA CYS A 109 3.26 7.05 -17.64
C CYS A 109 3.65 7.67 -19.00
N THR A 110 4.69 7.13 -19.64
CA THR A 110 5.22 7.67 -20.92
C THR A 110 4.53 7.05 -22.14
N GLY A 111 3.68 6.05 -21.94
CA GLY A 111 2.89 5.40 -22.99
C GLY A 111 2.65 3.91 -22.70
N SER A 112 2.37 3.14 -23.75
CA SER A 112 2.27 1.69 -23.67
C SER A 112 3.03 1.02 -24.82
N SER A 113 3.61 -0.14 -24.54
CA SER A 113 4.20 -1.02 -25.55
C SER A 113 3.32 -2.27 -25.70
N LYS A 114 3.20 -2.76 -26.94
CA LYS A 114 2.51 -4.01 -27.23
C LYS A 114 3.48 -5.17 -27.16
N THR A 115 3.17 -6.15 -26.32
CA THR A 115 3.89 -7.43 -26.35
C THR A 115 3.50 -8.27 -27.56
N THR A 116 4.33 -9.25 -27.93
CA THR A 116 4.11 -10.19 -29.04
C THR A 116 2.78 -10.95 -28.94
N GLY A 117 2.14 -10.99 -27.77
CA GLY A 117 0.81 -11.57 -27.52
C GLY A 117 -0.35 -10.57 -27.49
N GLY A 118 -0.14 -9.30 -27.85
CA GLY A 118 -1.19 -8.28 -27.95
C GLY A 118 -1.55 -7.55 -26.66
N ASN A 119 -0.91 -7.86 -25.53
CA ASN A 119 -1.16 -7.15 -24.27
C ASN A 119 -0.40 -5.83 -24.22
N ASP A 120 -1.11 -4.75 -23.91
CA ASP A 120 -0.55 -3.43 -23.63
C ASP A 120 0.12 -3.42 -22.24
N ILE A 121 1.41 -3.07 -22.23
CA ILE A 121 2.22 -2.85 -21.03
C ILE A 121 2.50 -1.36 -20.93
N PRO A 122 1.99 -0.67 -19.89
CA PRO A 122 2.32 0.72 -19.65
C PRO A 122 3.82 0.87 -19.36
N LEU A 123 4.41 1.92 -19.90
CA LEU A 123 5.80 2.32 -19.65
C LEU A 123 5.80 3.43 -18.60
N PHE A 124 6.70 3.31 -17.63
CA PHE A 124 6.79 4.25 -16.52
C PHE A 124 8.18 4.86 -16.48
N ASP A 125 8.21 6.15 -16.23
CA ASP A 125 9.36 6.88 -15.73
C ASP A 125 9.13 7.16 -14.25
N VAL A 126 10.13 6.94 -13.41
CA VAL A 126 10.02 7.06 -11.95
C VAL A 126 11.21 7.84 -11.44
N ASP A 127 10.95 9.04 -10.94
CA ASP A 127 11.94 9.90 -10.33
C ASP A 127 11.80 9.90 -8.81
N GLU A 128 12.91 9.72 -8.09
CA GLU A 128 12.93 9.90 -6.64
C GLU A 128 12.98 11.39 -6.29
N LEU A 129 12.01 11.85 -5.52
CA LEU A 129 11.94 13.21 -5.01
C LEU A 129 12.80 13.30 -3.75
N ASN A 130 13.42 14.46 -3.49
CA ASN A 130 14.28 14.65 -2.31
C ASN A 130 13.48 14.89 -1.02
N ILE A 131 12.59 13.95 -0.68
CA ILE A 131 11.74 13.98 0.51
C ILE A 131 11.43 12.55 0.96
N ASN A 132 11.46 12.30 2.26
CA ASN A 132 11.05 11.04 2.86
C ASN A 132 10.25 11.29 4.14
N ILE A 133 9.08 10.66 4.26
CA ILE A 133 8.17 10.87 5.39
C ILE A 133 8.68 10.31 6.72
N PHE A 134 9.69 9.44 6.70
CA PHE A 134 10.29 8.88 7.91
C PHE A 134 11.57 9.59 8.33
N ASP A 135 12.20 10.36 7.44
CA ASP A 135 13.43 11.10 7.74
C ASP A 135 13.15 12.36 8.59
N ALA A 136 11.92 12.91 8.54
CA ALA A 136 11.52 14.11 9.28
C ALA A 136 11.26 13.88 10.79
N ASN A 137 11.36 12.64 11.29
CA ASN A 137 11.11 12.33 12.72
C ASN A 137 12.38 12.28 13.58
N ASN A 138 13.52 12.77 13.08
CA ASN A 138 14.77 12.87 13.86
C ASN A 138 15.05 14.29 14.40
N GLU A 139 14.08 15.19 14.35
CA GLU A 139 14.12 16.48 15.03
C GLU A 139 12.91 16.62 15.96
N GLU A 140 12.99 16.03 17.16
CA GLU A 140 12.44 16.52 18.44
C GLU A 140 12.87 15.65 19.63
#